data_AF-A0A7C2SJA9-F1
#
_entry.id   AF-A0A7C2SJA9-F1
#
_cell.length_a   1.000
_cell.length_b   1.000
_cell.length_c   1.000
_cell.angle_alpha   90.00
_cell.angle_beta   90.00
_cell.angle_gamma   90.00
#
_symmetry.space_group_name_H-M   'P 1'
#
loop_
_entity.id
_entity.type
_entity.pdbx_description
1 polymer ?
#
loop_
_entity_poly.entity_id
_entity_poly.type
_entity_poly.pdbx_seq_one_letter_code
_entity_poly.pdbx_strand_id
1 'polypeptide(L)'
;MSNFVLIEPEYSKVPDVLLSLVQGFADSLEYERLNETERRLPGVVAAAFSRFLVRFQDAEVRDGLADRDARTLADAYRALEVLAGRQDEQVNTLVQDEIFDNIRASDGTWRVIESRFGPESKELFEEWRKKNPR
;
A
#
# COMPACT_ATOMS: atom_id res chain seq x y z
N MET A 1 18.82 31.64 20.32
CA MET A 1 18.96 30.18 20.38
C MET A 1 17.84 29.62 19.51
N SER A 2 18.17 29.12 18.31
CA SER A 2 17.16 28.60 17.38
C SER A 2 16.65 27.25 17.88
N ASN A 3 15.35 27.14 18.11
CA ASN A 3 14.69 25.86 18.33
C ASN A 3 14.77 25.05 17.03
N PHE A 4 15.63 24.04 17.01
CA PHE A 4 15.57 22.99 15.99
C PHE A 4 14.41 22.07 16.35
N VAL A 5 13.27 22.26 15.69
CA VAL A 5 12.19 21.27 15.73
C VAL A 5 12.55 20.21 14.70
N LEU A 6 12.95 19.02 15.17
CA LEU A 6 13.04 17.84 14.32
C LEU A 6 11.61 17.43 13.98
N ILE A 7 11.16 17.79 12.78
CA ILE A 7 9.91 17.28 12.23
C ILE A 7 10.20 15.87 11.73
N GLU A 8 9.54 14.90 12.32
CA GLU A 8 9.62 13.50 11.87
C GLU A 8 9.05 13.39 10.44
N PRO A 9 9.81 12.79 9.49
CA PRO A 9 9.38 12.69 8.08
C PRO A 9 8.07 11.90 7.94
N GLU A 10 7.16 12.30 7.05
CA GLU A 10 5.90 11.56 6.87
C GLU A 10 6.14 10.13 6.36
N TYR A 11 7.21 9.94 5.59
CA TYR A 11 7.71 8.61 5.17
C TYR A 11 7.80 7.60 6.31
N SER A 12 8.29 8.03 7.48
CA SER A 12 8.47 7.14 8.64
C SER A 12 7.16 6.65 9.24
N LYS A 13 6.04 7.34 8.97
CA LYS A 13 4.70 7.05 9.49
C LYS A 13 3.88 6.11 8.60
N VAL A 14 4.40 5.75 7.42
CA VAL A 14 3.70 4.86 6.50
C VAL A 14 3.31 3.52 7.14
N PRO A 15 4.18 2.83 7.91
CA PRO A 15 3.78 1.62 8.64
C PRO A 15 2.58 1.84 9.55
N ASP A 16 2.56 2.93 10.32
CA ASP A 16 1.47 3.24 11.25
C ASP A 16 0.16 3.51 10.51
N VAL A 17 0.22 4.21 9.38
CA VAL A 17 -0.95 4.42 8.50
C VAL A 17 -1.50 3.10 8.01
N LEU A 18 -0.65 2.21 7.51
CA LEU A 18 -1.07 0.90 7.00
C LEU A 18 -1.66 0.02 8.12
N LEU A 19 -1.01 -0.04 9.28
CA LEU A 19 -1.45 -0.85 10.41
C LEU A 19 -2.73 -0.32 11.08
N SER A 20 -2.94 1.00 11.07
CA SER A 20 -4.14 1.61 11.66
C SER A 20 -5.34 1.60 10.73
N LEU A 21 -5.13 1.72 9.41
CA LEU A 21 -6.23 1.77 8.45
C LEU A 21 -6.64 0.40 7.93
N VAL A 22 -5.72 -0.56 7.80
CA VAL A 22 -5.97 -1.85 7.15
C VAL A 22 -6.21 -2.94 8.18
N GLN A 23 -7.48 -3.20 8.49
CA GLN A 23 -7.83 -4.21 9.47
C GLN A 23 -7.30 -5.59 9.08
N GLY A 24 -6.52 -6.21 9.96
CA GLY A 24 -5.94 -7.55 9.76
C GLY A 24 -4.63 -7.56 8.99
N PHE A 25 -4.06 -6.40 8.60
CA PHE A 25 -2.73 -6.37 8.00
C PHE A 25 -1.63 -6.75 8.99
N ALA A 26 -1.72 -6.31 10.25
CA ALA A 26 -0.77 -6.65 11.31
C ALA A 26 -0.65 -8.17 11.58
N ASP A 27 -1.76 -8.89 11.41
CA ASP A 27 -1.86 -10.35 11.62
C ASP A 27 -1.76 -11.13 10.29
N SER A 28 -1.36 -10.46 9.21
CA SER A 28 -1.28 -11.09 7.90
C SER A 28 0.00 -11.89 7.73
N LEU A 29 -0.05 -12.94 6.90
CA LEU A 29 1.11 -13.74 6.54
C LEU A 29 2.25 -12.88 5.98
N GLU A 30 1.92 -11.81 5.26
CA GLU A 30 2.89 -10.90 4.66
C GLU A 30 3.66 -10.07 5.70
N TYR A 31 2.96 -9.62 6.76
CA TYR A 31 3.55 -8.82 7.83
C TYR A 31 4.24 -9.69 8.88
N GLU A 32 3.67 -10.85 9.23
CA GLU A 32 4.26 -11.77 10.22
C GLU A 32 5.63 -12.31 9.79
N ARG A 33 5.86 -12.47 8.48
CA ARG A 33 7.14 -12.91 7.92
C ARG A 33 8.27 -11.90 8.11
N LEU A 34 7.95 -10.63 8.38
CA LEU A 34 8.94 -9.60 8.64
C LEU A 34 9.52 -9.77 10.05
N ASN A 35 10.84 -9.70 10.16
CA ASN A 35 11.53 -9.63 11.44
C ASN A 35 11.38 -8.23 12.09
N GLU A 36 11.82 -8.08 13.35
CA GLU A 36 11.66 -6.84 14.11
C GLU A 36 12.32 -5.63 13.42
N THR A 37 13.49 -5.82 12.80
CA THR A 37 14.19 -4.76 12.08
C THR A 37 13.44 -4.36 10.82
N GLU A 38 12.94 -5.34 10.06
CA GLU A 38 12.19 -5.12 8.82
C GLU A 38 10.88 -4.37 9.07
N ARG A 39 10.19 -4.64 10.18
CA ARG A 39 8.96 -3.93 10.56
C ARG A 39 9.16 -2.45 10.83
N ARG A 40 10.40 -2.02 11.07
CA ARG A 40 10.77 -0.61 11.28
C ARG A 40 11.13 0.11 9.97
N LEU A 41 11.16 -0.60 8.84
CA LEU A 41 11.51 -0.04 7.53
C LEU A 41 10.24 0.21 6.72
N PRO A 42 9.86 1.48 6.46
CA PRO A 42 8.63 1.81 5.74
C PRO A 42 8.50 1.14 4.38
N GLY A 43 9.58 1.11 3.59
CA GLY A 43 9.58 0.45 2.28
C GLY A 43 9.31 -1.05 2.36
N VAL A 44 9.89 -1.75 3.35
CA VAL A 44 9.67 -3.19 3.52
C VAL A 44 8.24 -3.50 3.93
N VAL A 45 7.66 -2.68 4.82
CA VAL A 45 6.26 -2.81 5.23
C VAL A 45 5.32 -2.51 4.05
N ALA A 46 5.63 -1.51 3.22
CA ALA A 46 4.87 -1.19 2.01
C ALA A 46 4.93 -2.31 0.96
N ALA A 47 6.10 -2.93 0.76
CA ALA A 47 6.25 -4.10 -0.09
C ALA A 47 5.52 -5.34 0.46
N ALA A 48 5.39 -5.49 1.78
CA ALA A 48 4.53 -6.51 2.37
C ALA A 48 3.04 -6.20 2.13
N PHE A 49 2.65 -4.93 2.23
CA PHE A 49 1.30 -4.47 1.95
C PHE A 49 0.87 -4.73 0.49
N SER A 50 1.74 -4.51 -0.49
CA SER A 50 1.39 -4.80 -1.90
C SER A 50 1.09 -6.28 -2.13
N ARG A 51 1.84 -7.19 -1.49
CA ARG A 51 1.56 -8.63 -1.52
C ARG A 51 0.24 -8.98 -0.85
N PHE A 52 -0.07 -8.33 0.28
CA PHE A 52 -1.33 -8.49 1.00
C PHE A 52 -2.52 -8.07 0.13
N LEU A 53 -2.44 -6.89 -0.50
CA LEU A 53 -3.45 -6.37 -1.42
C LEU A 53 -3.72 -7.34 -2.56
N VAL A 54 -2.67 -7.84 -3.22
CA VAL A 54 -2.79 -8.81 -4.32
C VAL A 54 -3.48 -10.08 -3.85
N ARG A 55 -3.10 -10.65 -2.70
CA ARG A 55 -3.71 -11.90 -2.21
C ARG A 55 -5.20 -11.75 -1.96
N PHE A 56 -5.64 -10.65 -1.34
CA PHE A 56 -7.07 -10.41 -1.11
C PHE A 56 -7.81 -10.15 -2.43
N GLN A 57 -7.20 -9.42 -3.36
CA GLN A 57 -7.81 -9.17 -4.66
C GLN A 57 -7.94 -10.43 -5.51
N ASP A 58 -6.93 -11.31 -5.50
CA ASP A 58 -6.96 -12.62 -6.15
C ASP A 58 -8.06 -13.51 -5.55
N ALA A 59 -8.19 -13.53 -4.23
CA ALA A 59 -9.25 -14.29 -3.55
C ALA A 59 -10.63 -13.78 -3.94
N GLU A 60 -10.83 -12.47 -4.01
CA GLU A 60 -12.09 -11.87 -4.46
C GLU A 60 -12.44 -12.24 -5.90
N VAL A 61 -11.46 -12.17 -6.82
CA VAL A 61 -11.67 -12.50 -8.24
C VAL A 61 -11.98 -13.98 -8.43
N ARG A 62 -11.35 -14.87 -7.67
CA ARG A 62 -11.47 -16.31 -7.85
C ARG A 62 -12.70 -16.89 -7.15
N ASP A 63 -12.90 -16.55 -5.89
CA ASP A 63 -13.82 -17.24 -4.98
C ASP A 63 -14.90 -16.30 -4.41
N GLY A 64 -14.76 -14.98 -4.59
CA GLY A 64 -15.45 -13.98 -3.80
C GLY A 64 -14.88 -13.86 -2.39
N LEU A 65 -15.27 -12.80 -1.67
CA LEU A 65 -14.85 -12.59 -0.28
C LEU A 65 -16.04 -12.66 0.66
N ALA A 66 -15.81 -13.20 1.85
CA ALA A 66 -16.72 -13.00 2.97
C ALA A 66 -16.72 -11.52 3.38
N ASP A 67 -17.80 -11.05 4.02
CA ASP A 67 -17.99 -9.65 4.41
C ASP A 67 -16.80 -9.04 5.16
N ARG A 68 -16.15 -9.84 6.03
CA ARG A 68 -14.97 -9.39 6.77
C ARG A 68 -13.81 -9.10 5.83
N ASP A 69 -13.50 -10.03 4.94
CA ASP A 69 -12.36 -9.92 4.03
C ASP A 69 -12.61 -8.85 2.97
N ALA A 70 -13.86 -8.67 2.54
CA ALA A 70 -14.26 -7.58 1.66
C ALA A 70 -14.03 -6.20 2.30
N ARG A 71 -14.33 -6.04 3.59
CA ARG A 71 -14.00 -4.82 4.34
C ARG A 71 -12.49 -4.61 4.46
N THR A 72 -11.73 -5.65 4.77
CA THR A 72 -10.27 -5.59 4.82
C THR A 72 -9.67 -5.16 3.47
N LEU A 73 -10.18 -5.68 2.35
CA LEU A 73 -9.75 -5.25 1.02
C LEU A 73 -10.13 -3.78 0.74
N ALA A 74 -11.33 -3.35 1.12
CA ALA A 74 -11.74 -1.95 0.98
C ALA A 74 -10.85 -1.01 1.81
N ASP A 75 -10.50 -1.40 3.03
CA ASP A 75 -9.58 -0.66 3.90
C ASP A 75 -8.17 -0.56 3.28
N ALA A 76 -7.70 -1.61 2.60
CA ALA A 76 -6.42 -1.58 1.87
C ALA A 76 -6.43 -0.51 0.76
N TYR A 77 -7.49 -0.45 -0.06
CA TYR A 77 -7.61 0.62 -1.06
C TYR A 77 -7.75 2.00 -0.42
N ARG A 78 -8.45 2.12 0.71
CA ARG A 78 -8.53 3.38 1.47
C ARG A 78 -7.15 3.82 1.96
N ALA A 79 -6.35 2.91 2.49
CA ALA A 79 -5.00 3.23 2.95
C ALA A 79 -4.09 3.67 1.81
N LEU A 80 -4.16 2.99 0.66
CA LEU A 80 -3.43 3.37 -0.54
C LEU A 80 -3.82 4.79 -1.01
N GLU A 81 -5.12 5.10 -1.02
CA GLU A 81 -5.61 6.44 -1.38
C GLU A 81 -5.11 7.51 -0.40
N VAL A 82 -5.15 7.24 0.91
CA VAL A 82 -4.63 8.16 1.94
C VAL A 82 -3.14 8.40 1.81
N LEU A 83 -2.37 7.38 1.40
CA LEU A 83 -0.93 7.52 1.18
C LEU A 83 -0.63 8.30 -0.09
N ALA A 84 -1.34 8.02 -1.19
CA ALA A 84 -1.15 8.72 -2.45
C ALA A 84 -1.57 10.20 -2.40
N GLY A 85 -2.56 10.53 -1.56
CA GLY A 85 -2.99 11.92 -1.33
C GLY A 85 -2.08 12.72 -0.40
N ARG A 86 -0.95 12.17 0.07
CA ARG A 86 0.02 12.93 0.87
C ARG A 86 0.81 13.87 -0.03
N GLN A 87 0.97 15.12 0.42
CA GLN A 87 1.84 16.10 -0.25
C GLN A 87 3.32 15.91 0.14
N ASP A 88 3.76 14.67 0.28
CA ASP A 88 5.14 14.30 0.63
C ASP A 88 5.72 13.45 -0.50
N GLU A 89 6.76 13.98 -1.15
CA GLU A 89 7.41 13.33 -2.29
C GLU A 89 8.01 11.96 -1.92
N GLN A 90 8.53 11.79 -0.70
CA GLN A 90 9.09 10.51 -0.25
C GLN A 90 8.00 9.46 -0.06
N VAL A 91 6.83 9.86 0.43
CA VAL A 91 5.66 8.95 0.51
C VAL A 91 5.21 8.55 -0.89
N ASN A 92 5.14 9.50 -1.82
CA ASN A 92 4.77 9.22 -3.21
C ASN A 92 5.77 8.28 -3.90
N THR A 93 7.08 8.52 -3.73
CA THR A 93 8.12 7.60 -4.22
C THR A 93 7.97 6.21 -3.60
N LEU A 94 7.72 6.13 -2.29
CA LEU A 94 7.49 4.84 -1.64
C LEU A 94 6.27 4.11 -2.21
N VAL A 95 5.15 4.80 -2.44
CA VAL A 95 3.96 4.18 -3.04
C VAL A 95 4.28 3.66 -4.45
N GLN A 96 5.01 4.43 -5.24
CA GLN A 96 5.42 4.02 -6.59
C GLN A 96 6.38 2.82 -6.58
N ASP A 97 7.49 2.92 -5.85
CA ASP A 97 8.61 1.97 -5.91
C ASP A 97 8.39 0.73 -5.02
N GLU A 98 7.64 0.86 -3.93
CA GLU A 98 7.45 -0.23 -2.97
C GLU A 98 6.06 -0.86 -3.05
N ILE A 99 5.04 -0.11 -3.49
CA ILE A 99 3.70 -0.66 -3.68
C ILE A 99 3.50 -1.04 -5.14
N PHE A 100 3.38 -0.08 -6.07
CA PHE A 100 3.02 -0.37 -7.47
C PHE A 100 4.03 -1.29 -8.15
N ASP A 101 5.31 -1.04 -7.94
CA ASP A 101 6.41 -1.86 -8.45
C ASP A 101 6.44 -3.27 -7.88
N ASN A 102 5.82 -3.53 -6.73
CA ASN A 102 5.76 -4.86 -6.11
C ASN A 102 4.41 -5.58 -6.31
N ILE A 103 3.42 -4.94 -6.94
CA ILE A 103 2.20 -5.66 -7.34
C ILE A 103 2.60 -6.70 -8.42
N ARG A 104 2.48 -7.98 -8.05
CA ARG A 104 2.77 -9.15 -8.88
C ARG A 104 1.49 -9.98 -8.97
N ALA A 105 0.62 -9.61 -9.90
CA ALA A 105 -0.72 -10.20 -10.05
C ALA A 105 -0.94 -10.68 -11.50
N SER A 106 -1.93 -11.54 -11.70
CA SER A 106 -2.39 -11.89 -13.06
C SER A 106 -2.98 -10.66 -13.78
N ASP A 107 -3.01 -10.65 -15.12
CA ASP A 107 -3.60 -9.54 -15.89
C ASP A 107 -5.06 -9.23 -15.48
N GLY A 108 -5.84 -10.27 -15.16
CA GLY A 108 -7.22 -10.12 -14.72
C GLY A 108 -7.29 -9.40 -13.38
N THR A 109 -6.54 -9.88 -12.40
CA THR A 109 -6.44 -9.26 -11.07
C THR A 109 -5.91 -7.83 -11.16
N TRP A 110 -4.88 -7.61 -11.98
CA TRP A 110 -4.27 -6.30 -12.18
C TRP A 110 -5.28 -5.25 -12.65
N ARG A 111 -6.10 -5.58 -13.65
CA ARG A 111 -7.16 -4.68 -14.15
C ARG A 111 -8.18 -4.35 -13.06
N VAL A 112 -8.51 -5.31 -12.20
CA VAL A 112 -9.43 -5.07 -11.08
C VAL A 112 -8.78 -4.12 -10.06
N ILE A 113 -7.50 -4.33 -9.72
CA ILE A 113 -6.74 -3.41 -8.85
C ILE A 113 -6.77 -1.99 -9.42
N GLU A 114 -6.38 -1.81 -10.69
CA GLU A 114 -6.34 -0.51 -11.34
C GLU A 114 -7.71 0.19 -11.36
N SER A 115 -8.79 -0.57 -11.58
CA SER A 115 -10.15 -0.02 -11.57
C SER A 115 -10.66 0.42 -10.19
N ARG A 116 -10.00 0.00 -9.11
CA ARG A 116 -10.36 0.32 -7.73
C ARG A 116 -9.55 1.46 -7.12
N PHE A 117 -8.54 1.95 -7.82
CA PHE A 117 -7.82 3.14 -7.37
C PHE A 117 -8.77 4.33 -7.24
N GLY A 118 -8.64 5.04 -6.13
CA GLY A 118 -9.27 6.34 -5.94
C GLY A 118 -8.56 7.42 -6.77
N PRO A 119 -9.05 8.67 -6.74
CA PRO A 119 -8.48 9.77 -7.53
C PRO A 119 -6.96 9.94 -7.35
N GLU A 120 -6.49 10.02 -6.11
CA GLU A 120 -5.09 10.33 -5.79
C GLU A 120 -4.17 9.15 -6.17
N SER A 121 -4.57 7.93 -5.77
CA SER A 121 -3.82 6.72 -6.11
C SER A 121 -3.80 6.45 -7.61
N LYS A 122 -4.87 6.80 -8.33
CA LYS A 122 -4.93 6.69 -9.79
C LYS A 122 -4.03 7.70 -10.48
N GLU A 123 -4.04 8.96 -10.06
CA GLU A 123 -3.14 9.98 -10.60
C GLU A 123 -1.68 9.57 -10.42
N LEU A 124 -1.30 9.19 -9.21
CA LEU A 124 0.06 8.74 -8.90
C LEU A 124 0.46 7.48 -9.68
N PHE A 125 -0.48 6.56 -9.91
CA PHE A 125 -0.27 5.36 -10.72
C PHE A 125 -0.03 5.70 -12.21
N GLU A 126 -0.79 6.63 -12.76
CA GLU A 126 -0.62 7.09 -14.15
C GLU A 126 0.75 7.75 -14.36
N GLU A 127 1.24 8.50 -13.37
CA GLU A 127 2.60 9.04 -13.39
C GLU A 127 3.66 7.93 -13.37
N TRP A 128 3.50 6.94 -12.50
CA TRP A 128 4.38 5.79 -12.41
C TRP A 128 4.39 5.00 -13.74
N ARG A 129 3.23 4.77 -14.36
CA ARG A 129 3.10 4.02 -15.62
C ARG A 129 3.81 4.70 -16.78
N LYS A 130 3.85 6.04 -16.83
CA LYS A 130 4.63 6.79 -17.83
C LYS A 130 6.13 6.51 -17.72
N LYS A 131 6.62 6.23 -16.51
CA LYS A 131 8.03 5.91 -16.23
C LYS A 131 8.31 4.40 -16.39
N ASN A 132 7.29 3.56 -16.20
CA ASN A 132 7.39 2.09 -16.22
C ASN A 132 6.34 1.46 -17.17
N PRO A 133 6.50 1.59 -18.51
CA PRO A 133 5.58 0.97 -19.46
C PRO A 133 5.72 -0.56 -19.36
N ARG A 134 4.67 -1.21 -18.83
CA ARG A 134 4.53 -2.68 -18.81
C ARG A 134 3.95 -3.21 -20.10
#